data_AF-A0A7C5UI95-F1
#
_entry.id   AF-A0A7C5UI95-F1
#
_cell.length_a   1.000
_cell.length_b   1.000
_cell.length_c   1.000
_cell.angle_alpha   90.00
_cell.angle_beta   90.00
_cell.angle_gamma   90.00
#
_symmetry.space_group_name_H-M   'P 1'
#
loop_
_entity.id
_entity.type
_entity.pdbx_description
1 polymer ?
#
loop_
_entity_poly.entity_id
_entity_poly.type
_entity_poly.pdbx_seq_one_letter_code
_entity_poly.pdbx_strand_id
1 'polypeptide(L)'
;MRKAISVAGLLAACVGASVGVSSVRPAPLKAVEMYERKCSSCHGKEGELLGRDFEKKYASDSELREVVGSMPGAIGMRPQELDTIIAYVRAISRGEPFLVWTERKGDILEGEVSPGRATVRAQVGRTSLKVERPTPNRWRVELPKGIQPGAVEIIAQSGKVRTTLRLKDSPYSHTR
;
A
#
# COMPACT_ATOMS: atom_id res chain seq x y z
N MET A 1 24.92 -70.34 17.01
CA MET A 1 25.68 -69.10 17.32
C MET A 1 24.93 -67.91 16.73
N ARG A 2 24.43 -67.03 17.61
CA ARG A 2 23.62 -65.85 17.30
C ARG A 2 24.53 -64.70 16.85
N LYS A 3 24.19 -63.98 15.78
CA LYS A 3 24.55 -62.56 15.62
C LYS A 3 23.40 -61.83 14.94
N ALA A 4 22.62 -61.13 15.75
CA ALA A 4 21.69 -60.09 15.31
C ALA A 4 22.50 -58.81 15.07
N ILE A 5 22.31 -58.16 13.93
CA ILE A 5 22.84 -56.83 13.66
C ILE A 5 21.66 -55.87 13.74
N SER A 6 21.61 -55.13 14.85
CA SER A 6 20.76 -53.95 15.02
C SER A 6 21.23 -52.86 14.06
N VAL A 7 20.37 -52.42 13.15
CA VAL A 7 20.54 -51.14 12.45
C VAL A 7 19.64 -50.13 13.14
N ALA A 8 20.28 -49.33 13.98
CA ALA A 8 19.69 -48.20 14.68
C ALA A 8 19.28 -47.09 13.70
N GLY A 9 18.18 -46.43 14.04
CA GLY A 9 17.47 -45.49 13.18
C GLY A 9 18.24 -44.20 12.89
N LEU A 10 17.97 -43.67 11.70
CA LEU A 10 18.20 -42.28 11.33
C LEU A 10 16.83 -41.60 11.24
N LEU A 11 16.39 -40.99 12.34
CA LEU A 11 15.29 -40.03 12.34
C LEU A 11 15.82 -38.70 11.79
N ALA A 12 15.63 -38.47 10.49
CA ALA A 12 15.85 -37.17 9.88
C ALA A 12 14.75 -36.21 10.35
N ALA A 13 15.04 -35.42 11.39
CA ALA A 13 14.21 -34.32 11.81
C ALA A 13 14.30 -33.19 10.77
N CYS A 14 13.37 -33.15 9.82
CA CYS A 14 13.14 -31.98 8.99
C CYS A 14 12.65 -30.83 9.88
N VAL A 15 13.57 -29.97 10.31
CA VAL A 15 13.26 -28.67 10.90
C VAL A 15 12.66 -27.82 9.78
N GLY A 16 11.33 -27.89 9.65
CA GLY A 16 10.58 -27.01 8.78
C GLY A 16 10.68 -25.58 9.31
N ALA A 17 11.51 -24.75 8.68
CA ALA A 17 11.45 -23.32 8.86
C ALA A 17 10.12 -22.82 8.29
N SER A 18 9.13 -22.65 9.17
CA SER A 18 7.90 -21.93 8.85
C SER A 18 8.28 -20.46 8.63
N VAL A 19 8.51 -20.11 7.37
CA VAL A 19 8.62 -18.71 6.95
C VAL A 19 7.26 -18.08 7.25
N GLY A 20 7.16 -17.40 8.38
CA GLY A 20 5.98 -16.62 8.73
C GLY A 20 5.75 -15.60 7.63
N VAL A 21 4.75 -15.84 6.80
CA VAL A 21 4.28 -14.85 5.84
C VAL A 21 3.67 -13.74 6.68
N SER A 22 4.46 -12.71 6.99
CA SER A 22 3.97 -11.47 7.59
C SER A 22 2.92 -10.91 6.65
N SER A 23 1.65 -11.12 7.01
CA SER A 23 0.54 -10.59 6.25
C SER A 23 0.56 -9.08 6.42
N VAL A 24 0.87 -8.37 5.33
CA VAL A 24 0.73 -6.92 5.28
C VAL A 24 -0.69 -6.58 5.72
N ARG A 25 -0.78 -5.64 6.66
CA ARG A 25 -2.06 -5.13 7.17
C ARG A 25 -2.47 -3.90 6.37
N PRO A 26 -3.77 -3.57 6.31
CA PRO A 26 -4.21 -2.32 5.73
C PRO A 26 -3.50 -1.11 6.34
N ALA A 27 -3.35 -0.05 5.56
CA ALA A 27 -2.74 1.20 6.00
C ALA A 27 -3.49 1.77 7.22
N PRO A 28 -2.79 2.46 8.13
CA PRO A 28 -3.40 2.98 9.35
C PRO A 28 -4.35 4.17 9.11
N LEU A 29 -4.42 4.66 7.86
CA LEU A 29 -5.13 5.86 7.48
C LEU A 29 -5.64 5.80 6.04
N LYS A 30 -6.80 6.40 5.80
CA LYS A 30 -7.28 6.80 4.47
C LYS A 30 -6.58 8.08 4.02
N ALA A 31 -5.42 7.94 3.40
CA ALA A 31 -4.54 9.06 3.07
C ALA A 31 -5.16 10.08 2.13
N VAL A 32 -5.94 9.65 1.13
CA VAL A 32 -6.58 10.55 0.16
C VAL A 32 -7.68 11.35 0.87
N GLU A 33 -8.61 10.69 1.56
CA GLU A 33 -9.65 11.35 2.35
C GLU A 33 -9.06 12.30 3.41
N MET A 34 -7.99 11.87 4.10
CA MET A 34 -7.33 12.67 5.11
C MET A 34 -6.71 13.93 4.50
N TYR A 35 -5.92 13.79 3.45
CA TYR A 35 -5.35 14.95 2.75
C TYR A 35 -6.42 15.94 2.28
N GLU A 36 -7.49 15.45 1.64
CA GLU A 36 -8.57 16.30 1.18
C GLU A 36 -9.26 17.05 2.33
N ARG A 37 -9.24 16.48 3.54
CA ARG A 37 -9.85 17.10 4.73
C ARG A 37 -8.94 18.11 5.45
N LYS A 38 -7.63 17.85 5.60
CA LYS A 38 -6.76 18.75 6.40
C LYS A 38 -5.58 19.38 5.65
N CYS A 39 -5.32 19.02 4.40
CA CYS A 39 -4.16 19.51 3.64
C CYS A 39 -4.57 20.34 2.41
N SER A 40 -5.69 19.99 1.77
CA SER A 40 -6.16 20.60 0.51
C SER A 40 -6.44 22.10 0.59
N SER A 41 -6.79 22.63 1.77
CA SER A 41 -7.05 24.07 1.94
C SER A 41 -5.83 24.94 1.63
N CYS A 42 -4.62 24.41 1.85
CA CYS A 42 -3.37 25.10 1.55
C CYS A 42 -2.69 24.56 0.28
N HIS A 43 -2.86 23.27 -0.02
CA HIS A 43 -2.14 22.58 -1.10
C HIS A 43 -2.99 22.24 -2.32
N GLY A 44 -4.26 22.67 -2.33
CA GLY A 44 -5.22 22.37 -3.39
C GLY A 44 -5.72 20.93 -3.33
N LYS A 45 -6.86 20.70 -3.99
CA LYS A 45 -7.40 19.36 -4.22
C LYS A 45 -6.37 18.52 -4.97
N GLU A 46 -6.14 17.28 -4.54
CA GLU A 46 -5.16 16.36 -5.14
C GLU A 46 -3.75 16.95 -5.32
N GLY A 47 -3.38 18.00 -4.56
CA GLY A 47 -2.06 18.63 -4.66
C GLY A 47 -1.90 19.66 -5.78
N GLU A 48 -2.99 20.20 -6.34
CA GLU A 48 -2.93 21.18 -7.45
C GLU A 48 -2.07 22.43 -7.16
N LEU A 49 -1.90 22.82 -5.88
CA LEU A 49 -1.05 23.95 -5.47
C LEU A 49 0.30 23.49 -4.90
N LEU A 50 0.54 22.18 -4.81
CA LEU A 50 1.82 21.64 -4.38
C LEU A 50 2.83 21.78 -5.53
N GLY A 51 4.03 22.28 -5.21
CA GLY A 51 5.10 22.38 -6.20
C GLY A 51 5.44 21.00 -6.79
N ARG A 52 5.69 20.94 -8.10
CA ARG A 52 6.22 19.73 -8.74
C ARG A 52 7.51 19.30 -8.06
N ASP A 53 7.67 17.98 -7.92
CA ASP A 53 8.84 17.36 -7.29
C ASP A 53 9.16 17.95 -5.90
N PHE A 54 8.11 18.35 -5.15
CA PHE A 54 8.24 18.93 -3.80
C PHE A 54 9.14 18.10 -2.88
N GLU A 55 9.03 16.78 -2.95
CA GLU A 55 9.81 15.86 -2.13
C GLU A 55 11.32 15.94 -2.43
N LYS A 56 11.72 16.28 -3.66
CA LYS A 56 13.13 16.36 -4.06
C LYS A 56 13.83 17.62 -3.55
N LYS A 57 13.10 18.56 -2.93
CA LYS A 57 13.67 19.75 -2.32
C LYS A 57 14.42 19.45 -1.02
N TYR A 58 14.22 18.27 -0.45
CA TYR A 58 14.81 17.85 0.81
C TYR A 58 15.89 16.80 0.55
N ALA A 59 16.99 16.89 1.29
CA ALA A 59 18.15 16.03 1.09
C ALA A 59 17.91 14.60 1.60
N SER A 60 16.92 14.41 2.48
CA SER A 60 16.65 13.12 3.12
C SER A 60 15.17 12.89 3.42
N ASP A 61 14.79 11.62 3.57
CA ASP A 61 13.46 11.23 4.03
C ASP A 61 13.13 11.75 5.43
N SER A 62 14.14 11.87 6.31
CA SER A 62 13.96 12.46 7.64
C SER A 62 13.63 13.94 7.58
N GLU A 63 14.28 14.69 6.68
CA GLU A 63 14.01 16.12 6.48
C GLU A 63 12.62 16.33 5.87
N LEU A 64 12.26 15.56 4.83
CA LEU A 64 10.91 15.59 4.27
C LEU A 64 9.87 15.27 5.35
N ARG A 65 10.15 14.27 6.19
CA ARG A 65 9.26 13.88 7.30
C ARG A 65 9.10 15.00 8.32
N GLU A 66 10.18 15.65 8.72
CA GLU A 66 10.15 16.77 9.66
C GLU A 66 9.30 17.91 9.10
N VAL A 67 9.54 18.29 7.85
CA VAL A 67 8.80 19.38 7.21
C VAL A 67 7.32 19.04 7.08
N VAL A 68 6.97 17.87 6.54
CA VAL A 68 5.55 17.46 6.43
C VAL A 68 4.92 17.33 7.82
N GLY A 69 5.63 16.77 8.79
CA GLY A 69 5.14 16.61 10.17
C GLY A 69 4.90 17.94 10.90
N SER A 70 5.61 19.00 10.52
CA SER A 70 5.41 20.35 11.05
C SER A 70 4.18 21.08 10.45
N MET A 71 3.59 20.56 9.37
CA MET A 71 2.44 21.20 8.72
C MET A 71 1.18 21.08 9.60
N PRO A 72 0.33 22.12 9.69
CA PRO A 72 -0.86 22.11 10.54
C PRO A 72 -1.77 20.89 10.37
N GLY A 73 -1.92 20.38 9.13
CA GLY A 73 -2.72 19.20 8.83
C GLY A 73 -2.15 17.87 9.36
N ALA A 74 -0.84 17.82 9.64
CA ALA A 74 -0.11 16.63 10.09
C ALA A 74 0.25 16.64 11.59
N ILE A 75 0.07 17.77 12.29
CA ILE A 75 0.34 17.87 13.74
C ILE A 75 -0.45 16.79 14.49
N GLY A 76 0.26 16.05 15.34
CA GLY A 76 -0.31 14.99 16.17
C GLY A 76 -0.55 13.65 15.44
N MET A 77 -0.18 13.52 14.16
CA MET A 77 -0.22 12.22 13.47
C MET A 77 0.76 11.23 14.10
N ARG A 78 0.35 9.97 14.18
CA ARG A 78 1.25 8.88 14.57
C ARG A 78 2.31 8.67 13.49
N PRO A 79 3.50 8.13 13.84
CA PRO A 79 4.57 7.92 12.89
C PRO A 79 4.13 7.21 11.59
N GLN A 80 3.31 6.15 11.69
CA GLN A 80 2.88 5.37 10.53
C GLN A 80 1.82 6.09 9.67
N GLU A 81 1.03 6.98 10.27
CA GLU A 81 0.07 7.81 9.55
C GLU A 81 0.82 8.89 8.75
N LEU A 82 1.83 9.50 9.37
CA LEU A 82 2.70 10.46 8.72
C LEU A 82 3.45 9.82 7.54
N ASP A 83 3.95 8.59 7.68
CA ASP A 83 4.56 7.85 6.56
C ASP A 83 3.60 7.68 5.37
N THR A 84 2.34 7.36 5.67
CA THR A 84 1.32 7.16 4.63
C THR A 84 0.99 8.48 3.92
N ILE A 85 0.94 9.59 4.66
CA ILE A 85 0.72 10.93 4.09
C ILE A 85 1.93 11.38 3.27
N ILE A 86 3.16 11.15 3.73
CA ILE A 86 4.37 11.46 2.97
C ILE A 86 4.37 10.69 1.65
N ALA A 87 4.01 9.40 1.67
CA ALA A 87 3.87 8.62 0.44
C ALA A 87 2.83 9.21 -0.52
N TYR A 88 1.72 9.73 0.00
CA TYR A 88 0.74 10.42 -0.82
C TYR A 88 1.27 11.75 -1.39
N VAL A 89 1.95 12.56 -0.58
CA VAL A 89 2.59 13.82 -0.98
C VAL A 89 3.63 13.58 -2.09
N ARG A 90 4.42 12.51 -2.00
CA ARG A 90 5.35 12.09 -3.06
C ARG A 90 4.62 11.80 -4.37
N ALA A 91 3.56 11.00 -4.32
CA ALA A 91 2.80 10.63 -5.51
C ALA A 91 2.23 11.87 -6.23
N ILE A 92 1.54 12.75 -5.50
CA ILE A 92 0.91 13.94 -6.10
C ILE A 92 1.94 14.96 -6.60
N SER A 93 3.04 15.17 -5.89
CA SER A 93 4.12 16.07 -6.34
C SER A 93 4.86 15.56 -7.59
N ARG A 94 4.93 14.24 -7.78
CA ARG A 94 5.46 13.59 -8.99
C ARG A 94 4.43 13.53 -10.13
N GLY A 95 3.15 13.84 -9.86
CA GLY A 95 2.05 13.66 -10.81
C GLY A 95 1.71 12.19 -11.08
N GLU A 96 2.01 11.32 -10.13
CA GLU A 96 1.83 9.87 -10.21
C GLU A 96 0.54 9.43 -9.50
N PRO A 97 -0.19 8.42 -10.02
CA PRO A 97 -1.33 7.89 -9.30
C PRO A 97 -0.93 7.29 -7.95
N PHE A 98 -1.59 7.65 -6.87
CA PHE A 98 -1.44 7.02 -5.57
C PHE A 98 -2.43 5.88 -5.37
N LEU A 99 -2.02 4.82 -4.68
CA LEU A 99 -2.85 3.69 -4.29
C LEU A 99 -2.59 3.35 -2.83
N VAL A 100 -3.66 3.13 -2.07
CA VAL A 100 -3.59 2.65 -0.69
C VAL A 100 -4.70 1.65 -0.40
N TRP A 101 -4.38 0.54 0.25
CA TRP A 101 -5.31 -0.44 0.82
C TRP A 101 -5.58 -0.06 2.28
N THR A 102 -6.83 0.24 2.62
CA THR A 102 -7.20 0.83 3.91
C THR A 102 -8.05 -0.08 4.78
N GLU A 103 -8.73 -1.07 4.19
CA GLU A 103 -9.65 -1.93 4.95
C GLU A 103 -9.78 -3.34 4.36
N ARG A 104 -10.04 -4.31 5.25
CA ARG A 104 -10.44 -5.67 4.89
C ARG A 104 -11.68 -6.08 5.67
N LYS A 105 -12.72 -6.53 4.97
CA LYS A 105 -13.96 -7.09 5.55
C LYS A 105 -14.19 -8.47 4.96
N GLY A 106 -13.75 -9.51 5.66
CA GLY A 106 -13.75 -10.88 5.12
C GLY A 106 -12.90 -10.98 3.86
N ASP A 107 -13.53 -11.30 2.74
CA ASP A 107 -12.92 -11.41 1.41
C ASP A 107 -12.99 -10.10 0.61
N ILE A 108 -13.48 -9.00 1.20
CA ILE A 108 -13.52 -7.69 0.56
C ILE A 108 -12.29 -6.87 0.96
N LEU A 109 -11.55 -6.38 -0.03
CA LEU A 109 -10.51 -5.36 0.12
C LEU A 109 -11.04 -4.01 -0.33
N GLU A 110 -10.77 -2.98 0.47
CA GLU A 110 -11.10 -1.60 0.12
C GLU A 110 -9.90 -0.68 0.28
N GLY A 111 -9.85 0.34 -0.57
CA GLY A 111 -8.80 1.33 -0.50
C GLY A 111 -9.13 2.60 -1.24
N GLU A 112 -8.11 3.43 -1.39
CA GLU A 112 -8.20 4.71 -2.08
C GLU A 112 -7.26 4.80 -3.27
N VAL A 113 -7.63 5.67 -4.20
CA VAL A 113 -6.82 6.07 -5.34
C VAL A 113 -6.93 7.57 -5.53
N SER A 114 -5.84 8.17 -5.98
CA SER A 114 -5.80 9.56 -6.43
C SER A 114 -4.85 9.66 -7.63
N PRO A 115 -5.13 10.48 -8.65
CA PRO A 115 -6.33 11.30 -8.78
C PRO A 115 -7.58 10.44 -8.98
N GLY A 116 -8.75 10.95 -8.61
CA GLY A 116 -10.00 10.18 -8.65
C GLY A 116 -10.39 9.72 -10.06
N ARG A 117 -9.88 10.41 -11.09
CA ARG A 117 -10.04 10.06 -12.51
C ARG A 117 -9.15 8.89 -12.96
N ALA A 118 -8.23 8.40 -12.12
CA ALA A 118 -7.38 7.28 -12.49
C ALA A 118 -8.22 6.02 -12.73
N THR A 119 -7.88 5.29 -13.79
CA THR A 119 -8.41 3.95 -14.03
C THR A 119 -7.76 2.98 -13.06
N VAL A 120 -8.54 2.06 -12.48
CA VAL A 120 -8.05 1.08 -11.49
C VAL A 120 -8.34 -0.32 -11.98
N ARG A 121 -7.34 -1.20 -11.91
CA ARG A 121 -7.43 -2.62 -12.21
C ARG A 121 -6.85 -3.42 -11.05
N ALA A 122 -7.34 -4.64 -10.85
CA ALA A 122 -6.82 -5.56 -9.85
C ALA A 122 -6.56 -6.92 -10.51
N GLN A 123 -5.52 -7.62 -10.07
CA GLN A 123 -5.18 -8.94 -10.59
C GLN A 123 -4.52 -9.82 -9.53
N VAL A 124 -4.60 -11.13 -9.74
CA VAL A 124 -3.85 -12.17 -9.01
C VAL A 124 -3.11 -13.00 -10.05
N GLY A 125 -1.79 -12.86 -10.10
CA GLY A 125 -1.00 -13.43 -11.18
C GLY A 125 -1.45 -12.90 -12.55
N ARG A 126 -2.03 -13.76 -13.38
CA ARG A 126 -2.57 -13.41 -14.71
C ARG A 126 -4.09 -13.21 -14.73
N THR A 127 -4.76 -13.42 -13.60
CA THR A 127 -6.21 -13.38 -13.51
C THR A 127 -6.67 -12.00 -13.07
N SER A 128 -7.44 -11.32 -13.91
CA SER A 128 -8.07 -10.04 -13.56
C SER A 128 -9.19 -10.23 -12.53
N LEU A 129 -9.22 -9.37 -11.52
CA LEU A 129 -10.32 -9.27 -10.56
C LEU A 129 -11.23 -8.10 -10.92
N LYS A 130 -12.53 -8.23 -10.63
CA LYS A 130 -13.48 -7.13 -10.78
C LYS A 130 -13.15 -6.04 -9.75
N VAL A 131 -12.97 -4.81 -10.23
CA VAL A 131 -12.81 -3.62 -9.38
C VAL A 131 -14.10 -2.82 -9.39
N GLU A 132 -14.63 -2.53 -8.22
CA GLU A 132 -15.75 -1.60 -8.03
C GLU A 132 -15.26 -0.24 -7.58
N ARG A 133 -15.95 0.82 -7.99
CA ARG A 133 -15.60 2.22 -7.69
C ARG A 133 -16.78 2.92 -7.02
N PRO A 134 -16.99 2.71 -5.70
CA PRO A 134 -18.11 3.33 -4.97
C PRO A 134 -18.09 4.85 -5.04
N THR A 135 -16.89 5.44 -5.09
CA THR A 135 -16.67 6.87 -5.37
C THR A 135 -15.43 7.02 -6.26
N PRO A 136 -15.20 8.20 -6.87
CA PRO A 136 -14.00 8.44 -7.67
C PRO A 136 -12.69 8.20 -6.92
N ASN A 137 -12.63 8.36 -5.60
CA ASN A 137 -11.39 8.13 -4.85
C ASN A 137 -11.36 6.78 -4.12
N ARG A 138 -12.37 5.92 -4.28
CA ARG A 138 -12.47 4.63 -3.58
C ARG A 138 -12.49 3.45 -4.54
N TRP A 139 -11.74 2.41 -4.24
CA TRP A 139 -11.79 1.15 -4.95
C TRP A 139 -12.15 0.01 -3.98
N ARG A 140 -12.83 -1.00 -4.52
CA ARG A 140 -13.21 -2.21 -3.80
C ARG A 140 -12.97 -3.43 -4.69
N VAL A 141 -12.44 -4.50 -4.10
CA VAL A 141 -12.22 -5.78 -4.77
C VAL A 141 -12.72 -6.89 -3.84
N GLU A 142 -13.53 -7.80 -4.37
CA GLU A 142 -13.89 -9.04 -3.69
C GLU A 142 -12.93 -10.15 -4.14
N LEU A 143 -12.34 -10.84 -3.16
CA LEU A 143 -11.38 -11.90 -3.40
C LEU A 143 -12.10 -13.20 -3.70
N PRO A 144 -11.66 -13.96 -4.72
CA PRO A 144 -12.10 -15.33 -4.90
C PRO A 144 -11.73 -16.17 -3.66
N LYS A 145 -12.55 -17.19 -3.38
CA LYS A 145 -12.36 -18.08 -2.22
C LYS A 145 -10.92 -18.63 -2.17
N GLY A 146 -10.27 -18.47 -1.02
CA GLY A 146 -8.91 -18.98 -0.77
C GLY A 146 -7.78 -18.08 -1.24
N ILE A 147 -8.07 -16.97 -1.94
CA ILE A 147 -7.05 -15.99 -2.32
C ILE A 147 -6.71 -15.10 -1.12
N GLN A 148 -5.42 -14.99 -0.82
CA GLN A 148 -4.92 -14.11 0.23
C GLN A 148 -4.68 -12.69 -0.31
N PRO A 149 -4.87 -11.63 0.50
CA PRO A 149 -4.64 -10.25 0.06
C PRO A 149 -3.26 -10.02 -0.54
N GLY A 150 -2.21 -10.64 0.01
CA GLY A 150 -0.84 -10.49 -0.49
C GLY A 150 -0.63 -10.99 -1.93
N ALA A 151 -1.52 -11.81 -2.47
CA ALA A 151 -1.46 -12.25 -3.86
C ALA A 151 -2.00 -11.22 -4.86
N VAL A 152 -2.61 -10.13 -4.36
CA VAL A 152 -3.28 -9.12 -5.18
C VAL A 152 -2.32 -8.00 -5.55
N GLU A 153 -2.38 -7.62 -6.83
CA GLU A 153 -1.79 -6.40 -7.35
C GLU A 153 -2.90 -5.44 -7.78
N ILE A 154 -2.84 -4.20 -7.32
CA ILE A 154 -3.71 -3.10 -7.75
C ILE A 154 -2.90 -2.18 -8.65
N ILE A 155 -3.46 -1.81 -9.79
CA ILE A 155 -2.81 -0.98 -10.79
C ILE A 155 -3.69 0.25 -11.02
N ALA A 156 -3.11 1.44 -10.88
CA ALA A 156 -3.74 2.71 -11.20
C ALA A 156 -3.03 3.36 -12.38
N GLN A 157 -3.80 3.94 -13.30
CA GLN A 157 -3.27 4.65 -14.44
C GLN A 157 -3.99 5.99 -14.65
N SER A 158 -3.20 7.05 -14.80
CA SER A 158 -3.65 8.40 -15.14
C SER A 158 -2.84 8.90 -16.34
N GLY A 159 -3.51 9.05 -17.49
CA GLY A 159 -2.82 9.34 -18.75
C GLY A 159 -1.79 8.25 -19.09
N LYS A 160 -0.53 8.66 -19.23
CA LYS A 160 0.61 7.77 -19.52
C LYS A 160 1.29 7.20 -18.27
N VAL A 161 0.96 7.71 -17.09
CA VAL A 161 1.63 7.35 -15.84
C VAL A 161 0.87 6.22 -15.16
N ARG A 162 1.62 5.21 -14.70
CA ARG A 162 1.08 4.00 -14.10
C ARG A 162 1.78 3.71 -12.77
N THR A 163 0.98 3.40 -11.76
CA THR A 163 1.44 2.95 -10.45
C THR A 163 0.91 1.56 -10.18
N THR A 164 1.76 0.70 -9.62
CA THR A 164 1.37 -0.65 -9.19
C THR A 164 1.59 -0.78 -7.69
N LEU A 165 0.56 -1.19 -6.97
CA LEU A 165 0.59 -1.55 -5.56
C LEU A 165 0.50 -3.07 -5.43
N ARG A 166 1.56 -3.69 -4.92
CA ARG A 166 1.60 -5.11 -4.59
C ARG A 166 1.33 -5.28 -3.10
N LEU A 167 0.21 -5.88 -2.75
CA LEU A 167 -0.22 -5.92 -1.34
C LEU A 167 0.65 -6.81 -0.45
N LYS A 168 1.48 -7.70 -1.02
CA LYS A 168 2.52 -8.41 -0.27
C LYS A 168 3.70 -7.53 0.16
N ASP A 169 3.92 -6.40 -0.53
CA ASP A 169 5.12 -5.58 -0.34
C ASP A 169 4.82 -4.37 0.57
N SER A 170 3.64 -3.75 0.42
CA SER A 170 3.22 -2.57 1.18
C SER A 170 1.70 -2.36 1.11
N PRO A 171 1.07 -1.71 2.10
CA PRO A 171 -0.33 -1.31 1.98
C PRO A 171 -0.55 -0.04 1.14
N TYR A 172 0.51 0.67 0.75
CA TYR A 172 0.41 1.85 -0.14
C TYR A 172 1.63 1.98 -1.07
N SER A 173 1.46 2.69 -2.18
CA SER A 173 2.54 2.98 -3.14
C SER A 173 3.44 4.14 -2.66
N HIS A 174 4.58 4.37 -3.32
CA HIS A 174 5.49 5.49 -3.04
C HIS A 174 6.07 5.53 -1.62
N THR A 175 6.38 4.35 -1.06
CA THR A 175 7.09 4.24 0.22
C THR A 175 8.49 4.87 0.20
N ARG A 176 9.01 5.21 -1.00
CA ARG A 176 10.27 5.90 -1.26
C ARG A 176 10.09 6.88 -2.44
#